data_AF-A0A6S7IMB5-F1
#
_entry.id   AF-A0A6S7IMB5-F1
#
_cell.length_a   1.000
_cell.length_b   1.000
_cell.length_c   1.000
_cell.angle_alpha   90.00
_cell.angle_beta   90.00
_cell.angle_gamma   90.00
#
_symmetry.space_group_name_H-M   'P 1'
#
loop_
_entity.id
_entity.type
_entity.pdbx_description
1 polymer ?
#
loop_
_entity_poly.entity_id
_entity_poly.type
_entity_poly.pdbx_seq_one_letter_code
_entity_poly.pdbx_strand_id
1 'polypeptide(L)'
;MKLAFTVNMFDRKHSWIYRDVFWFVFVLSLAYLEEAESKCTEAFFKQIDGAGLTTIVLSTHRVKHLPYCAKHCSDNTEKCAGFKYRSPTNHLPNCEVLKAMGICRPNYNKSRTECEGDTWQFFQTVQDKPPHSKLNICKNGGTCVKEHCLSDDFRCICRGNFFGKFCNEVNETSASCEELHQIGGDLLNGVYSIQTKTDTRMTKTYCQMTSLEGCAGGGWTMVMKVDGHKKTFKYNSSYWSNEQTFNPIGGTSGFDDVETKLPTYWSTSFKELCIGMKVGNDS
;
A
#
# COMPACT_ATOMS: atom_id res chain seq x y z
N MET A 1 -3.47 13.66 -0.96
CA MET A 1 -4.23 14.49 0.01
C MET A 1 -5.72 14.16 -0.12
N LYS A 2 -6.50 14.23 0.97
CA LYS A 2 -7.98 14.25 0.96
C LYS A 2 -8.47 15.16 2.10
N LEU A 3 -9.66 15.73 1.96
CA LEU A 3 -10.39 16.56 2.93
C LEU A 3 -11.83 16.05 3.06
N ALA A 4 -12.54 16.45 4.13
CA ALA A 4 -13.91 16.05 4.42
C ALA A 4 -14.77 17.27 4.83
N PHE A 5 -16.09 17.16 4.68
CA PHE A 5 -17.07 18.16 5.09
C PHE A 5 -18.14 17.55 6.01
N THR A 6 -18.76 18.40 6.83
CA THR A 6 -19.88 18.05 7.71
C THR A 6 -21.13 18.83 7.31
N VAL A 7 -22.31 18.28 7.57
CA VAL A 7 -23.60 18.99 7.47
C VAL A 7 -24.42 18.67 8.71
N ASN A 8 -25.04 19.70 9.30
CA ASN A 8 -25.73 19.64 10.59
C ASN A 8 -27.07 20.39 10.46
N MET A 9 -28.20 19.82 10.92
CA MET A 9 -29.52 20.46 10.81
C MET A 9 -30.48 20.16 11.97
N PHE A 10 -31.30 21.16 12.29
CA PHE A 10 -32.34 21.28 13.33
C PHE A 10 -33.53 22.08 12.74
N ASP A 11 -34.78 22.05 13.21
CA ASP A 11 -35.43 21.36 14.35
C ASP A 11 -36.91 21.06 14.01
N ARG A 12 -37.64 20.39 14.93
CA ARG A 12 -39.10 20.49 15.27
C ARG A 12 -40.07 21.14 14.25
N LYS A 13 -41.21 20.54 13.90
CA LYS A 13 -42.25 19.94 14.78
C LYS A 13 -43.20 19.00 14.00
N HIS A 14 -43.44 17.77 14.47
CA HIS A 14 -44.78 17.20 14.79
C HIS A 14 -44.62 15.76 15.33
N SER A 15 -45.49 15.34 16.25
CA SER A 15 -45.33 14.14 17.08
C SER A 15 -46.08 12.90 16.57
N TRP A 16 -45.72 11.74 17.13
CA TRP A 16 -46.40 10.42 17.12
C TRP A 16 -46.05 9.39 16.05
N ILE A 17 -45.72 9.76 14.81
CA ILE A 17 -45.19 8.75 13.84
C ILE A 17 -43.69 8.50 14.06
N TYR A 18 -42.96 9.51 14.55
CA TYR A 18 -41.51 9.41 14.71
C TYR A 18 -41.07 8.35 15.71
N ARG A 19 -41.75 8.13 16.84
CA ARG A 19 -41.17 7.30 17.91
C ARG A 19 -41.10 5.82 17.54
N ASP A 20 -42.13 5.30 16.88
CA ASP A 20 -42.19 3.90 16.48
C ASP A 20 -41.41 3.64 15.19
N VAL A 21 -41.36 4.60 14.25
CA VAL A 21 -40.47 4.52 13.08
C VAL A 21 -39.01 4.64 13.49
N PHE A 22 -38.64 5.52 14.44
CA PHE A 22 -37.27 5.56 14.97
C PHE A 22 -36.94 4.28 15.72
N TRP A 23 -37.87 3.68 16.48
CA TRP A 23 -37.62 2.37 17.11
C TRP A 23 -37.46 1.26 16.08
N PHE A 24 -38.31 1.17 15.06
CA PHE A 24 -38.17 0.19 13.98
C PHE A 24 -36.89 0.38 13.17
N VAL A 25 -36.55 1.61 12.79
CA VAL A 25 -35.31 1.92 12.05
C VAL A 25 -34.08 1.70 12.94
N PHE A 26 -34.13 2.02 14.23
CA PHE A 26 -33.01 1.80 15.16
C PHE A 26 -32.82 0.32 15.47
N VAL A 27 -33.90 -0.47 15.60
CA VAL A 27 -33.84 -1.93 15.74
C VAL A 27 -33.39 -2.61 14.44
N LEU A 28 -33.90 -2.20 13.28
CA LEU A 28 -33.42 -2.68 11.99
C LEU A 28 -31.95 -2.30 11.76
N SER A 29 -31.53 -1.09 12.14
CA SER A 29 -30.12 -0.67 12.05
C SER A 29 -29.24 -1.45 13.02
N LEU A 30 -29.67 -1.68 14.26
CA LEU A 30 -28.94 -2.49 15.24
C LEU A 30 -28.85 -3.95 14.81
N ALA A 31 -29.94 -4.54 14.32
CA ALA A 31 -29.95 -5.91 13.79
C ALA A 31 -29.05 -6.03 12.54
N TYR A 32 -29.09 -5.05 11.64
CA TYR A 32 -28.21 -5.02 10.45
C TYR A 32 -26.74 -4.80 10.83
N LEU A 33 -26.44 -4.02 11.88
CA LEU A 33 -25.10 -3.89 12.47
C LEU A 33 -24.64 -5.21 13.09
N GLU A 34 -25.47 -5.86 13.91
CA GLU A 34 -25.15 -7.11 14.60
C GLU A 34 -24.97 -8.29 13.63
N GLU A 35 -25.77 -8.35 12.55
CA GLU A 35 -25.68 -9.36 11.50
C GLU A 35 -24.55 -9.09 10.47
N ALA A 36 -24.14 -7.83 10.29
CA ALA A 36 -22.94 -7.48 9.51
C ALA A 36 -21.65 -7.75 10.30
N GLU A 37 -21.64 -7.47 11.61
CA GLU A 37 -20.50 -7.72 12.49
C GLU A 37 -20.17 -9.22 12.63
N SER A 38 -21.17 -10.11 12.65
CA SER A 38 -20.93 -11.57 12.70
C SER A 38 -20.25 -12.09 11.42
N LYS A 39 -20.79 -11.74 10.24
CA LYS A 39 -20.26 -12.13 8.92
C LYS A 39 -18.85 -11.59 8.66
N CYS A 40 -18.48 -10.45 9.23
CA CYS A 40 -17.11 -9.93 9.16
C CYS A 40 -16.10 -10.75 9.98
N THR A 41 -16.53 -11.44 11.04
CA THR A 41 -15.60 -12.17 11.92
C THR A 41 -15.15 -13.49 11.26
N GLU A 42 -16.07 -14.23 10.65
CA GLU A 42 -15.79 -15.50 9.97
C GLU A 42 -14.89 -15.36 8.72
N ALA A 43 -14.90 -14.18 8.08
CA ALA A 43 -14.14 -13.93 6.85
C ALA A 43 -12.64 -13.69 7.06
N PHE A 44 -12.23 -13.28 8.26
CA PHE A 44 -10.83 -12.92 8.59
C PHE A 44 -10.23 -13.74 9.73
N PHE A 45 -11.07 -14.41 10.52
CA PHE A 45 -10.65 -15.22 11.65
C PHE A 45 -11.19 -16.63 11.56
N LYS A 46 -10.28 -17.61 11.59
CA LYS A 46 -10.64 -19.01 11.69
C LYS A 46 -10.72 -19.39 13.17
N GLN A 47 -11.88 -19.88 13.62
CA GLN A 47 -11.97 -20.56 14.90
C GLN A 47 -11.11 -21.83 14.85
N ILE A 48 -10.30 -22.05 15.88
CA ILE A 48 -9.45 -23.25 16.01
C ILE A 48 -9.92 -24.11 17.17
N ASP A 49 -9.97 -25.42 16.95
CA ASP A 49 -10.29 -26.40 17.98
C ASP A 49 -9.02 -26.75 18.78
N GLY A 50 -9.08 -26.57 20.09
CA GLY A 50 -7.98 -26.81 21.02
C GLY A 50 -7.46 -25.55 21.71
N ALA A 51 -6.53 -25.72 22.65
CA ALA A 51 -5.91 -24.60 23.37
C ALA A 51 -4.80 -23.94 22.55
N GLY A 52 -4.73 -22.61 22.62
CA GLY A 52 -3.60 -21.83 22.13
C GLY A 52 -2.40 -21.90 23.08
N LEU A 53 -1.18 -21.97 22.55
CA LEU A 53 0.05 -21.83 23.33
C LEU A 53 0.24 -20.36 23.76
N THR A 54 -0.36 -19.97 24.88
CA THR A 54 -0.51 -18.57 25.33
C THR A 54 0.65 -18.09 26.19
N THR A 55 1.47 -17.15 25.70
CA THR A 55 2.44 -16.42 26.54
C THR A 55 2.55 -14.91 26.26
N ILE A 56 1.82 -14.33 25.29
CA ILE A 56 1.82 -12.86 25.07
C ILE A 56 0.42 -12.35 24.72
N VAL A 57 -0.30 -11.87 25.73
CA VAL A 57 -1.51 -11.04 25.57
C VAL A 57 -1.06 -9.60 25.27
N LEU A 58 -1.58 -9.01 24.19
CA LEU A 58 -1.33 -7.62 23.81
C LEU A 58 -2.25 -6.65 24.53
N SER A 59 -3.53 -7.01 24.66
CA SER A 59 -4.54 -6.21 25.35
C SER A 59 -5.73 -7.06 25.76
N THR A 60 -6.41 -6.63 26.82
CA THR A 60 -7.50 -7.33 27.48
C THR A 60 -8.70 -6.40 27.57
N HIS A 61 -9.85 -6.84 27.07
CA HIS A 61 -11.04 -6.01 26.91
C HIS A 61 -12.28 -6.68 27.52
N ARG A 62 -13.28 -5.85 27.83
CA ARG A 62 -14.67 -6.29 28.05
C ARG A 62 -15.49 -5.85 26.86
N VAL A 63 -16.09 -6.81 26.16
CA VAL A 63 -16.88 -6.57 24.96
C VAL A 63 -18.24 -7.26 25.08
N LYS A 64 -19.28 -6.69 24.48
CA LYS A 64 -20.63 -7.27 24.54
C LYS A 64 -20.75 -8.55 23.71
N HIS A 65 -20.13 -8.55 22.53
CA HIS A 65 -20.21 -9.63 21.53
C HIS A 65 -18.83 -9.90 20.92
N LEU A 66 -18.68 -11.08 20.33
CA LEU A 66 -17.45 -11.60 19.73
C LEU A 66 -16.81 -10.67 18.67
N PRO A 67 -17.58 -10.04 17.74
CA PRO A 67 -17.00 -9.19 16.69
C PRO A 67 -16.22 -7.97 17.20
N TYR A 68 -16.61 -7.41 18.35
CA TYR A 68 -15.85 -6.34 19.00
C TYR A 68 -14.45 -6.80 19.44
N CYS A 69 -14.29 -8.09 19.81
CA CYS A 69 -12.97 -8.64 20.10
C CYS A 69 -12.12 -8.79 18.83
N ALA A 70 -12.74 -9.28 17.76
CA ALA A 70 -12.11 -9.35 16.44
C ALA A 70 -11.66 -7.95 15.97
N LYS A 71 -12.48 -6.93 16.16
CA LYS A 71 -12.14 -5.53 15.86
C LYS A 71 -10.89 -5.06 16.62
N HIS A 72 -10.79 -5.31 17.93
CA HIS A 72 -9.58 -4.93 18.69
C HIS A 72 -8.30 -5.62 18.20
N CYS A 73 -8.40 -6.81 17.62
CA CYS A 73 -7.28 -7.46 16.92
C CYS A 73 -7.00 -6.82 15.55
N SER A 74 -8.04 -6.57 14.74
CA SER A 74 -7.93 -5.94 13.42
C SER A 74 -7.38 -4.51 13.48
N ASP A 75 -7.71 -3.73 14.51
CA ASP A 75 -7.15 -2.39 14.72
C ASP A 75 -5.64 -2.45 15.11
N ASN A 76 -5.09 -3.66 15.37
CA ASN A 76 -3.70 -3.94 15.74
C ASN A 76 -3.01 -4.91 14.74
N THR A 77 -3.30 -4.80 13.44
CA THR A 77 -2.85 -5.71 12.36
C THR A 77 -1.36 -6.12 12.42
N GLU A 78 -0.44 -5.18 12.67
CA GLU A 78 1.01 -5.46 12.66
C GLU A 78 1.49 -6.35 13.82
N LYS A 79 0.67 -6.54 14.85
CA LYS A 79 1.04 -7.24 16.09
C LYS A 79 0.12 -8.39 16.43
N CYS A 80 -1.12 -8.40 15.95
CA CYS A 80 -2.11 -9.41 16.30
C CYS A 80 -1.97 -10.70 15.47
N ALA A 81 -1.77 -11.83 16.15
CA ALA A 81 -1.88 -13.17 15.56
C ALA A 81 -3.30 -13.77 15.66
N GLY A 82 -4.14 -13.18 16.51
CA GLY A 82 -5.51 -13.60 16.75
C GLY A 82 -6.00 -13.19 18.15
N PHE A 83 -7.12 -13.74 18.60
CA PHE A 83 -7.70 -13.43 19.90
C PHE A 83 -8.34 -14.67 20.54
N LYS A 84 -8.58 -14.61 21.86
CA LYS A 84 -9.49 -15.52 22.55
C LYS A 84 -10.71 -14.76 23.09
N TYR A 85 -11.89 -15.37 22.97
CA TYR A 85 -13.18 -14.82 23.38
C TYR A 85 -13.93 -15.82 24.25
N ARG A 86 -14.73 -15.33 25.20
CA ARG A 86 -15.66 -16.15 25.99
C ARG A 86 -16.98 -15.43 26.23
N SER A 87 -18.00 -16.16 26.68
CA SER A 87 -19.26 -15.58 27.11
C SER A 87 -19.03 -14.52 28.21
N PRO A 88 -19.68 -13.34 28.16
CA PRO A 88 -19.50 -12.29 29.16
C PRO A 88 -19.88 -12.77 30.58
N THR A 89 -19.12 -12.34 31.58
CA THR A 89 -19.48 -12.47 33.01
C THR A 89 -19.25 -11.13 33.72
N ASN A 90 -20.03 -10.83 34.76
CA ASN A 90 -20.10 -9.49 35.36
C ASN A 90 -18.75 -8.90 35.83
N HIS A 91 -17.76 -9.74 36.14
CA HIS A 91 -16.52 -9.32 36.80
C HIS A 91 -15.23 -9.66 36.06
N LEU A 92 -15.27 -10.38 34.93
CA LEU A 92 -14.06 -10.81 34.22
C LEU A 92 -14.00 -10.27 32.78
N PRO A 93 -12.79 -10.02 32.24
CA PRO A 93 -12.63 -9.77 30.82
C PRO A 93 -13.02 -10.99 30.01
N ASN A 94 -13.56 -10.75 28.82
CA ASN A 94 -14.07 -11.79 27.93
C ASN A 94 -13.49 -11.71 26.51
N CYS A 95 -12.49 -10.85 26.32
CA CYS A 95 -11.72 -10.70 25.10
C CYS A 95 -10.24 -10.47 25.44
N GLU A 96 -9.34 -11.25 24.84
CA GLU A 96 -7.89 -11.05 24.93
C GLU A 96 -7.26 -11.15 23.54
N VAL A 97 -6.58 -10.09 23.12
CA VAL A 97 -5.88 -9.97 21.83
C VAL A 97 -4.46 -10.53 22.00
N LEU A 98 -4.01 -11.40 21.09
CA LEU A 98 -2.80 -12.21 21.25
C LEU A 98 -1.72 -11.82 20.22
N LYS A 99 -0.47 -11.74 20.66
CA LYS A 99 0.69 -11.45 19.77
C LYS A 99 1.14 -12.67 18.97
N ALA A 100 0.89 -13.86 19.51
CA ALA A 100 1.26 -15.14 18.92
C ALA A 100 0.22 -16.20 19.30
N MET A 101 0.08 -17.21 18.45
CA MET A 101 -0.76 -18.39 18.70
C MET A 101 0.02 -19.64 18.29
N GLY A 102 -0.13 -20.72 19.05
CA GLY A 102 0.41 -22.05 18.73
C GLY A 102 -0.66 -23.12 18.95
N ILE A 103 -0.63 -24.20 18.18
CA ILE A 103 -1.68 -25.22 18.16
C ILE A 103 -1.29 -26.40 19.08
N CYS A 104 -2.06 -26.64 20.14
CA CYS A 104 -1.95 -27.87 20.93
C CYS A 104 -2.60 -29.05 20.17
N ARG A 105 -1.79 -29.89 19.51
CA ARG A 105 -2.26 -31.13 18.87
C ARG A 105 -2.23 -32.31 19.86
N PRO A 106 -3.31 -33.11 19.98
CA PRO A 106 -3.29 -34.31 20.80
C PRO A 106 -2.54 -35.45 20.09
N ASN A 107 -1.33 -35.75 20.60
CA ASN A 107 -0.67 -37.07 20.70
C ASN A 107 0.84 -37.00 20.40
N TYR A 108 1.67 -37.00 21.45
CA TYR A 108 2.56 -38.13 21.79
C TYR A 108 3.38 -37.78 23.05
N ASN A 109 3.08 -38.42 24.18
CA ASN A 109 3.88 -38.51 25.42
C ASN A 109 4.90 -37.38 25.71
N LYS A 110 4.45 -36.25 26.27
CA LYS A 110 5.23 -35.45 27.24
C LYS A 110 4.40 -34.36 27.92
N SER A 111 4.69 -34.17 29.21
CA SER A 111 4.41 -32.99 30.05
C SER A 111 3.01 -32.36 30.00
N ARG A 112 2.29 -32.50 31.12
CA ARG A 112 1.10 -31.71 31.46
C ARG A 112 1.49 -30.26 31.75
N THR A 113 1.64 -29.45 30.71
CA THR A 113 1.80 -27.99 30.80
C THR A 113 0.60 -27.30 30.16
N GLU A 114 -0.22 -26.71 31.03
CA GLU A 114 -1.39 -25.83 30.83
C GLU A 114 -1.86 -25.60 29.39
N CYS A 115 -2.84 -26.41 28.98
CA CYS A 115 -3.90 -25.94 28.10
C CYS A 115 -4.92 -25.19 28.97
N GLU A 116 -5.09 -23.88 28.78
CA GLU A 116 -6.15 -23.13 29.49
C GLU A 116 -7.53 -23.72 29.13
N GLY A 117 -8.33 -24.03 30.15
CA GLY A 117 -9.51 -24.88 30.01
C GLY A 117 -10.75 -24.23 29.40
N ASP A 118 -11.39 -24.99 28.50
CA ASP A 118 -12.82 -25.21 28.21
C ASP A 118 -13.83 -24.04 28.11
N THR A 119 -13.46 -22.80 28.44
CA THR A 119 -14.35 -21.64 28.44
C THR A 119 -14.02 -20.59 27.37
N TRP A 120 -12.82 -20.68 26.77
CA TRP A 120 -12.33 -19.75 25.76
C TRP A 120 -12.39 -20.36 24.36
N GLN A 121 -12.97 -19.62 23.43
CA GLN A 121 -12.91 -19.89 21.99
C GLN A 121 -11.75 -19.11 21.39
N PHE A 122 -10.90 -19.78 20.59
CA PHE A 122 -9.70 -19.21 20.00
C PHE A 122 -9.90 -18.92 18.51
N PHE A 123 -9.47 -17.73 18.08
CA PHE A 123 -9.67 -17.19 16.74
C PHE A 123 -8.35 -16.71 16.15
N GLN A 124 -7.83 -17.42 15.15
CA GLN A 124 -6.56 -17.10 14.50
C GLN A 124 -6.79 -16.24 13.26
N THR A 125 -5.92 -15.26 13.00
CA THR A 125 -5.96 -14.50 11.74
C THR A 125 -5.72 -15.41 10.54
N VAL A 126 -6.57 -15.30 9.52
CA VAL A 126 -6.36 -15.94 8.23
C VAL A 126 -5.32 -15.11 7.47
N GLN A 127 -4.13 -15.67 7.25
CA GLN A 127 -3.06 -14.96 6.52
C GLN A 127 -3.33 -14.83 5.01
N ASP A 128 -4.31 -15.58 4.49
CA ASP A 128 -4.73 -15.49 3.10
C ASP A 128 -5.60 -14.25 2.87
N LYS A 129 -5.23 -13.48 1.85
CA LYS A 129 -5.94 -12.27 1.38
C LYS A 129 -7.44 -12.57 1.18
N PRO A 130 -8.36 -11.65 1.57
CA PRO A 130 -9.79 -11.88 1.43
C PRO A 130 -10.17 -12.15 -0.04
N PRO A 131 -10.98 -13.17 -0.33
CA PRO A 131 -11.28 -13.62 -1.69
C PRO A 131 -12.33 -12.72 -2.36
N HIS A 132 -11.95 -11.49 -2.70
CA HIS A 132 -12.82 -10.56 -3.44
C HIS A 132 -12.87 -10.90 -4.94
N SER A 133 -13.62 -11.97 -5.23
CA SER A 133 -14.18 -12.38 -6.52
C SER A 133 -13.21 -12.93 -7.58
N LYS A 134 -13.73 -13.85 -8.41
CA LYS A 134 -13.07 -14.41 -9.61
C LYS A 134 -12.93 -13.42 -10.77
N LEU A 135 -13.10 -12.11 -10.53
CA LEU A 135 -13.09 -11.08 -11.55
C LEU A 135 -12.06 -10.01 -11.19
N ASN A 136 -10.98 -9.90 -11.96
CA ASN A 136 -10.01 -8.80 -11.80
C ASN A 136 -10.66 -7.48 -12.23
N ILE A 137 -11.29 -6.79 -11.28
CA ILE A 137 -11.91 -5.48 -11.50
C ILE A 137 -10.81 -4.42 -11.67
N CYS A 138 -9.81 -4.43 -10.78
CA CYS A 138 -8.58 -3.67 -10.97
C CYS A 138 -7.78 -4.26 -12.14
N LYS A 139 -7.56 -3.46 -13.19
CA LYS A 139 -6.83 -3.86 -14.39
C LYS A 139 -5.32 -3.71 -14.20
N ASN A 140 -4.58 -4.26 -15.15
CA ASN A 140 -3.15 -3.99 -15.34
C ASN A 140 -2.28 -4.22 -14.08
N GLY A 141 -2.57 -5.29 -13.34
CA GLY A 141 -1.83 -5.65 -12.11
C GLY A 141 -2.12 -4.76 -10.89
N GLY A 142 -3.14 -3.89 -10.95
CA GLY A 142 -3.60 -3.11 -9.80
C GLY A 142 -4.12 -3.99 -8.66
N THR A 143 -3.80 -3.61 -7.42
CA THR A 143 -4.23 -4.34 -6.22
C THR A 143 -5.57 -3.82 -5.73
N CYS A 144 -6.57 -4.68 -5.64
CA CYS A 144 -7.86 -4.35 -5.02
C CYS A 144 -7.72 -4.26 -3.49
N VAL A 145 -8.14 -3.15 -2.89
CA VAL A 145 -8.28 -3.02 -1.43
C VAL A 145 -9.67 -2.50 -1.08
N LYS A 146 -10.30 -3.11 -0.07
CA LYS A 146 -11.61 -2.70 0.44
C LYS A 146 -11.46 -1.35 1.14
N GLU A 147 -12.28 -0.34 0.77
CA GLU A 147 -12.14 1.01 1.36
C GLU A 147 -12.98 1.13 2.65
N HIS A 148 -14.11 0.42 2.75
CA HIS A 148 -14.91 0.32 3.98
C HIS A 148 -15.43 -1.10 4.25
N CYS A 149 -15.46 -1.53 5.52
CA CYS A 149 -15.86 -2.89 5.88
C CYS A 149 -17.33 -3.21 5.54
N LEU A 150 -18.21 -2.20 5.56
CA LEU A 150 -19.68 -2.32 5.49
C LEU A 150 -20.27 -2.04 4.10
N SER A 151 -19.45 -1.86 3.07
CA SER A 151 -19.90 -1.69 1.68
C SER A 151 -19.13 -2.60 0.74
N ASP A 152 -19.66 -2.82 -0.46
CA ASP A 152 -18.91 -3.39 -1.59
C ASP A 152 -17.96 -2.37 -2.23
N ASP A 153 -17.68 -1.24 -1.56
CA ASP A 153 -16.85 -0.18 -2.11
C ASP A 153 -15.36 -0.49 -1.89
N PHE A 154 -14.65 -0.53 -3.00
CA PHE A 154 -13.24 -0.85 -3.08
C PHE A 154 -12.53 0.25 -3.87
N ARG A 155 -11.25 0.40 -3.59
CA ARG A 155 -10.36 1.18 -4.45
C ARG A 155 -9.27 0.28 -5.02
N CYS A 156 -8.90 0.55 -6.25
CA CYS A 156 -7.73 -0.07 -6.84
C CYS A 156 -6.49 0.76 -6.49
N ILE A 157 -5.50 0.13 -5.88
CA ILE A 157 -4.13 0.65 -5.83
C ILE A 157 -3.51 0.30 -7.17
N CYS A 158 -3.45 1.29 -8.07
CA CYS A 158 -2.90 1.07 -9.40
C CYS A 158 -1.39 0.92 -9.36
N ARG A 159 -0.88 0.07 -10.25
CA ARG A 159 0.53 -0.25 -10.33
C ARG A 159 1.18 0.66 -11.37
N GLY A 160 1.99 1.61 -10.93
CA GLY A 160 2.71 2.53 -11.81
C GLY A 160 1.84 3.50 -12.60
N ASN A 161 2.08 3.60 -13.91
CA ASN A 161 1.42 4.58 -14.80
C ASN A 161 -0.08 4.37 -14.98
N PHE A 162 -0.64 3.23 -14.55
CA PHE A 162 -2.08 3.03 -14.64
C PHE A 162 -2.82 3.91 -13.60
N PHE A 163 -3.91 4.55 -14.00
CA PHE A 163 -4.74 5.37 -13.13
C PHE A 163 -6.24 5.19 -13.42
N GLY A 164 -7.08 6.03 -12.82
CA GLY A 164 -8.53 5.89 -12.84
C GLY A 164 -9.05 4.93 -11.77
N LYS A 165 -10.38 4.87 -11.59
CA LYS A 165 -11.01 4.08 -10.50
C LYS A 165 -10.64 2.58 -10.57
N PHE A 166 -10.36 2.06 -11.77
CA PHE A 166 -10.11 0.64 -12.02
C PHE A 166 -8.75 0.33 -12.66
N CYS A 167 -7.80 1.28 -12.67
CA CYS A 167 -6.47 1.13 -13.28
C CYS A 167 -6.50 0.81 -14.79
N ASN A 168 -7.55 1.28 -15.45
CA ASN A 168 -7.83 1.10 -16.87
C ASN A 168 -7.26 2.23 -17.74
N GLU A 169 -7.00 3.40 -17.15
CA GLU A 169 -6.39 4.54 -17.84
C GLU A 169 -4.86 4.43 -17.74
N VAL A 170 -4.14 4.86 -18.78
CA VAL A 170 -2.67 4.83 -18.82
C VAL A 170 -2.18 6.26 -18.85
N ASN A 171 -1.32 6.63 -17.90
CA ASN A 171 -0.51 7.83 -18.07
C ASN A 171 0.64 7.46 -19.00
N GLU A 172 0.54 7.82 -20.28
CA GLU A 172 1.60 7.58 -21.26
C GLU A 172 2.89 8.36 -20.95
N THR A 173 2.83 9.24 -19.93
CA THR A 173 3.94 10.06 -19.47
C THR A 173 4.29 9.74 -18.01
N SER A 174 5.58 9.53 -17.74
CA SER A 174 6.11 9.44 -16.36
C SER A 174 7.01 10.63 -16.10
N ALA A 175 7.10 11.11 -14.85
CA ALA A 175 7.94 12.26 -14.53
C ALA A 175 9.44 11.90 -14.33
N SER A 176 9.76 10.62 -14.25
CA SER A 176 11.14 10.12 -14.25
C SER A 176 11.21 8.62 -14.62
N CYS A 177 12.41 8.13 -14.91
CA CYS A 177 12.69 6.70 -15.03
C CYS A 177 12.52 5.94 -13.70
N GLU A 178 12.57 6.63 -12.56
CA GLU A 178 12.32 6.01 -11.25
C GLU A 178 10.81 5.77 -11.04
N GLU A 179 9.95 6.70 -11.49
CA GLU A 179 8.51 6.44 -11.55
C GLU A 179 8.19 5.25 -12.47
N LEU A 180 8.92 5.09 -13.60
CA LEU A 180 8.83 3.92 -14.50
C LEU A 180 9.34 2.62 -13.85
N HIS A 181 10.42 2.68 -13.08
CA HIS A 181 11.01 1.51 -12.43
C HIS A 181 10.13 1.02 -11.26
N GLN A 182 9.54 1.94 -10.48
CA GLN A 182 8.60 1.63 -9.39
C GLN A 182 7.27 1.02 -9.87
N ILE A 183 6.90 1.16 -11.15
CA ILE A 183 5.79 0.39 -11.77
C ILE A 183 6.04 -1.10 -11.58
N GLY A 184 7.28 -1.54 -11.83
CA GLY A 184 7.66 -2.94 -11.91
C GLY A 184 7.09 -3.67 -13.13
N GLY A 185 7.71 -4.81 -13.44
CA GLY A 185 7.66 -5.45 -14.75
C GLY A 185 9.07 -5.43 -15.36
N ASP A 186 9.31 -6.27 -16.37
CA ASP A 186 10.64 -6.47 -16.96
C ASP A 186 11.03 -5.33 -17.92
N LEU A 187 10.97 -4.07 -17.44
CA LEU A 187 11.41 -2.90 -18.18
C LEU A 187 12.92 -2.94 -18.37
N LEU A 188 13.36 -2.99 -19.61
CA LEU A 188 14.76 -3.04 -19.99
C LEU A 188 15.39 -1.64 -20.02
N ASN A 189 16.72 -1.58 -19.96
CA ASN A 189 17.45 -0.34 -20.22
C ASN A 189 17.15 0.14 -21.65
N GLY A 190 16.83 1.42 -21.83
CA GLY A 190 16.36 1.91 -23.13
C GLY A 190 15.86 3.35 -23.12
N VAL A 191 15.27 3.80 -24.24
CA VAL A 191 14.78 5.17 -24.39
C VAL A 191 13.30 5.26 -24.05
N TYR A 192 12.95 6.16 -23.14
CA TYR A 192 11.58 6.41 -22.71
C TYR A 192 11.23 7.89 -22.86
N SER A 193 9.94 8.19 -22.92
CA SER A 193 9.43 9.58 -22.96
C SER A 193 9.05 10.03 -21.56
N ILE A 194 9.74 11.06 -21.06
CA ILE A 194 9.57 11.63 -19.73
C ILE A 194 8.91 13.01 -19.84
N GLN A 195 7.92 13.28 -18.98
CA GLN A 195 7.26 14.58 -18.85
C GLN A 195 7.31 14.99 -17.39
N THR A 196 8.16 15.94 -17.05
CA THR A 196 8.37 16.31 -15.65
C THR A 196 7.21 17.15 -15.11
N LYS A 197 7.12 17.28 -13.78
CA LYS A 197 6.01 18.00 -13.14
C LYS A 197 6.08 19.52 -13.30
N THR A 198 7.22 20.04 -13.76
CA THR A 198 7.48 21.47 -13.98
C THR A 198 7.59 21.84 -15.46
N ASP A 199 7.79 20.87 -16.37
CA ASP A 199 7.88 21.07 -17.81
C ASP A 199 6.97 20.08 -18.56
N THR A 200 5.95 20.61 -19.23
CA THR A 200 4.97 19.80 -19.98
C THR A 200 5.54 19.21 -21.28
N ARG A 201 6.78 19.55 -21.66
CA ARG A 201 7.43 19.02 -22.87
C ARG A 201 7.90 17.58 -22.68
N MET A 202 7.44 16.71 -23.57
CA MET A 202 7.89 15.32 -23.68
C MET A 202 9.38 15.27 -24.08
N THR A 203 10.21 14.78 -23.16
CA THR A 203 11.65 14.60 -23.35
C THR A 203 11.97 13.12 -23.53
N LYS A 204 12.51 12.73 -24.69
CA LYS A 204 13.06 11.38 -24.86
C LYS A 204 14.42 11.29 -24.18
N THR A 205 14.60 10.32 -23.29
CA THR A 205 15.84 10.11 -22.55
C THR A 205 16.10 8.63 -22.30
N TYR A 206 17.38 8.27 -22.14
CA TYR A 206 17.79 6.94 -21.72
C TYR A 206 17.46 6.71 -20.23
N CYS A 207 16.75 5.63 -19.96
CA CYS A 207 16.52 5.10 -18.63
C CYS A 207 17.40 3.87 -18.40
N GLN A 208 18.15 3.88 -17.30
CA GLN A 208 18.87 2.72 -16.81
C GLN A 208 18.01 2.06 -15.72
N MET A 209 17.28 1.01 -16.11
CA MET A 209 16.34 0.25 -15.27
C MET A 209 17.01 -0.86 -14.45
N THR A 210 18.21 -1.31 -14.82
CA THR A 210 19.00 -2.26 -14.01
C THR A 210 19.97 -1.53 -13.07
N SER A 211 20.34 -2.16 -11.97
CA SER A 211 21.35 -1.64 -11.04
C SER A 211 22.66 -1.24 -11.73
N LEU A 212 23.25 -0.14 -11.27
CA LEU A 212 24.60 0.31 -11.64
C LEU A 212 25.56 0.05 -10.48
N GLU A 213 26.82 -0.24 -10.79
CA GLU A 213 27.85 -0.31 -9.77
C GLU A 213 28.05 1.07 -9.12
N GLY A 214 28.13 1.11 -7.79
CA GLY A 214 28.25 2.36 -7.02
C GLY A 214 26.96 3.18 -6.85
N CYS A 215 25.84 2.81 -7.48
CA CYS A 215 24.57 3.52 -7.37
C CYS A 215 23.42 2.59 -6.92
N ALA A 216 22.48 3.11 -6.13
CA ALA A 216 21.42 2.31 -5.54
C ALA A 216 20.32 1.94 -6.56
N GLY A 217 20.21 0.66 -6.91
CA GLY A 217 19.13 0.15 -7.76
C GLY A 217 19.12 0.68 -9.20
N GLY A 218 18.02 0.43 -9.90
CA GLY A 218 17.71 0.98 -11.23
C GLY A 218 16.68 2.11 -11.16
N GLY A 219 16.27 2.62 -12.33
CA GLY A 219 15.37 3.78 -12.45
C GLY A 219 16.09 5.10 -12.73
N TRP A 220 17.38 5.07 -13.09
CA TRP A 220 18.15 6.29 -13.33
C TRP A 220 17.73 6.98 -14.62
N THR A 221 17.44 8.28 -14.51
CA THR A 221 17.05 9.15 -15.64
C THR A 221 18.28 9.85 -16.16
N MET A 222 18.63 9.64 -17.44
CA MET A 222 19.70 10.42 -18.07
C MET A 222 19.29 11.91 -18.15
N VAL A 223 20.20 12.78 -17.73
CA VAL A 223 20.00 14.25 -17.70
C VAL A 223 21.07 15.00 -18.49
N MET A 224 22.31 14.51 -18.50
CA MET A 224 23.46 15.19 -19.08
C MET A 224 24.60 14.18 -19.34
N LYS A 225 25.36 14.39 -20.42
CA LYS A 225 26.64 13.71 -20.69
C LYS A 225 27.67 14.74 -21.11
N VAL A 226 28.89 14.63 -20.58
CA VAL A 226 29.98 15.59 -20.74
C VAL A 226 31.23 14.88 -21.24
N ASP A 227 31.87 15.44 -22.27
CA ASP A 227 33.15 14.95 -22.77
C ASP A 227 34.26 15.95 -22.40
N GLY A 228 35.20 15.52 -21.56
CA GLY A 228 36.31 16.35 -21.08
C GLY A 228 37.24 16.88 -22.19
N HIS A 229 37.23 16.28 -23.38
CA HIS A 229 37.99 16.75 -24.54
C HIS A 229 37.29 17.90 -25.28
N LYS A 230 35.97 18.06 -25.10
CA LYS A 230 35.16 19.09 -25.76
C LYS A 230 35.13 20.37 -24.91
N LYS A 231 34.82 21.50 -25.57
CA LYS A 231 34.78 22.82 -24.92
C LYS A 231 33.37 23.20 -24.42
N THR A 232 32.37 22.37 -24.69
CA THR A 232 30.93 22.63 -24.47
C THR A 232 30.58 22.85 -23.00
N PHE A 233 30.98 21.92 -22.14
CA PHE A 233 30.65 21.92 -20.71
C PHE A 233 31.87 22.16 -19.82
N LYS A 234 32.77 23.06 -20.24
CA LYS A 234 33.81 23.59 -19.35
C LYS A 234 33.20 24.16 -18.07
N TYR A 235 33.97 24.19 -16.98
CA TYR A 235 33.52 24.68 -15.67
C TYR A 235 32.80 26.05 -15.70
N ASN A 236 33.25 26.96 -16.56
CA ASN A 236 32.67 28.29 -16.73
C ASN A 236 31.55 28.39 -17.80
N SER A 237 31.06 27.26 -18.30
CA SER A 237 30.00 27.22 -19.31
C SER A 237 28.64 27.62 -18.73
N SER A 238 27.90 28.48 -19.42
CA SER A 238 26.54 28.87 -19.01
C SER A 238 25.55 27.70 -19.03
N TYR A 239 25.87 26.60 -19.71
CA TYR A 239 25.06 25.39 -19.72
C TYR A 239 24.88 24.73 -18.35
N TRP A 240 25.74 25.00 -17.35
CA TRP A 240 25.57 24.43 -16.01
C TRP A 240 24.38 25.00 -15.24
N SER A 241 23.97 26.24 -15.52
CA SER A 241 22.94 26.96 -14.77
C SER A 241 21.75 27.45 -15.60
N ASN A 242 21.84 27.48 -16.93
CA ASN A 242 20.73 27.88 -17.79
C ASN A 242 19.70 26.74 -18.00
N GLU A 243 18.53 27.07 -18.52
CA GLU A 243 17.49 26.10 -18.93
C GLU A 243 17.56 25.80 -20.45
N GLN A 244 18.78 25.76 -20.99
CA GLN A 244 19.00 25.48 -22.41
C GLN A 244 19.38 24.02 -22.64
N THR A 245 18.65 23.37 -23.54
CA THR A 245 18.93 22.02 -24.06
C THR A 245 20.17 22.04 -24.95
N PHE A 246 21.02 21.02 -24.86
CA PHE A 246 22.13 20.78 -25.78
C PHE A 246 22.06 19.34 -26.32
N ASN A 247 22.15 19.19 -27.65
CA ASN A 247 22.15 17.90 -28.36
C ASN A 247 21.21 16.83 -27.74
N PRO A 248 19.87 17.01 -27.82
CA PRO A 248 18.93 16.09 -27.19
C PRO A 248 18.98 14.66 -27.76
N ILE A 249 19.49 14.49 -28.98
CA ILE A 249 19.68 13.17 -29.60
C ILE A 249 20.71 12.34 -28.81
N GLY A 250 21.77 12.97 -28.30
CA GLY A 250 22.74 12.30 -27.41
C GLY A 250 22.11 11.77 -26.11
N GLY A 251 20.97 12.32 -25.69
CA GLY A 251 20.18 11.79 -24.57
C GLY A 251 19.45 10.48 -24.85
N THR A 252 19.40 10.04 -26.11
CA THR A 252 18.72 8.81 -26.53
C THR A 252 19.67 7.61 -26.72
N SER A 253 20.94 7.77 -26.34
CA SER A 253 21.91 6.68 -26.20
C SER A 253 22.36 6.54 -24.73
N GLY A 254 22.96 5.38 -24.41
CA GLY A 254 23.44 5.07 -23.06
C GLY A 254 24.70 5.85 -22.66
N PHE A 255 25.59 5.21 -21.91
CA PHE A 255 26.83 5.82 -21.39
C PHE A 255 27.95 5.92 -22.45
N ASP A 256 27.69 6.66 -23.53
CA ASP A 256 28.66 6.97 -24.60
C ASP A 256 29.18 8.43 -24.56
N ASP A 257 30.14 8.75 -25.43
CA ASP A 257 30.79 10.06 -25.50
C ASP A 257 29.98 11.14 -26.26
N VAL A 258 28.70 10.89 -26.55
CA VAL A 258 27.81 11.83 -27.25
C VAL A 258 27.21 12.82 -26.24
N GLU A 259 27.92 13.93 -26.04
CA GLU A 259 27.52 15.04 -25.18
C GLU A 259 26.03 15.41 -25.32
N THR A 260 25.36 15.62 -24.19
CA THR A 260 23.95 16.02 -24.15
C THR A 260 23.64 16.81 -22.88
N LYS A 261 22.62 17.64 -22.92
CA LYS A 261 21.95 18.22 -21.75
C LYS A 261 20.46 18.32 -22.06
N LEU A 262 19.63 17.66 -21.26
CA LEU A 262 18.19 17.51 -21.48
C LEU A 262 17.37 18.40 -20.52
N PRO A 263 16.09 18.69 -20.83
CA PRO A 263 15.19 19.37 -19.90
C PRO A 263 15.05 18.70 -18.54
N THR A 264 15.22 17.39 -18.47
CA THR A 264 15.26 16.62 -17.21
C THR A 264 16.37 17.08 -16.25
N TYR A 265 17.43 17.74 -16.73
CA TYR A 265 18.50 18.31 -15.87
C TYR A 265 17.97 19.37 -14.89
N TRP A 266 17.10 20.28 -15.36
CA TRP A 266 16.58 21.38 -14.53
C TRP A 266 15.14 21.16 -14.08
N SER A 267 14.36 20.32 -14.79
CA SER A 267 12.94 20.10 -14.49
C SER A 267 12.66 18.85 -13.65
N THR A 268 13.63 17.96 -13.41
CA THR A 268 13.47 16.80 -12.52
C THR A 268 13.95 17.11 -11.10
N SER A 269 13.05 17.08 -10.12
CA SER A 269 13.44 17.03 -8.70
C SER A 269 13.97 15.64 -8.34
N PHE A 270 15.17 15.55 -7.78
CA PHE A 270 15.82 14.29 -7.41
C PHE A 270 16.15 14.22 -5.90
N LYS A 271 16.36 12.99 -5.41
CA LYS A 271 16.82 12.72 -4.04
C LYS A 271 18.26 12.17 -3.99
N GLU A 272 18.66 11.51 -5.07
CA GLU A 272 19.94 10.84 -5.23
C GLU A 272 20.54 11.20 -6.59
N LEU A 273 21.86 11.19 -6.70
CA LEU A 273 22.60 11.53 -7.92
C LEU A 273 23.66 10.46 -8.18
N CYS A 274 23.52 9.72 -9.28
CA CYS A 274 24.52 8.78 -9.75
C CYS A 274 25.47 9.49 -10.72
N ILE A 275 26.78 9.40 -10.48
CA ILE A 275 27.82 10.02 -11.33
C ILE A 275 28.75 8.92 -11.82
N GLY A 276 28.65 8.57 -13.10
CA GLY A 276 29.64 7.74 -13.79
C GLY A 276 30.78 8.59 -14.33
N MET A 277 32.03 8.14 -14.18
CA MET A 277 33.21 8.78 -14.75
C MET A 277 34.06 7.74 -15.50
N LYS A 278 34.36 8.00 -16.76
CA LYS A 278 35.28 7.20 -17.58
C LYS A 278 36.65 7.87 -17.60
N VAL A 279 37.71 7.10 -17.41
CA VAL A 279 39.11 7.56 -17.47
C VAL A 279 39.86 6.67 -18.45
N GLY A 280 40.45 7.26 -19.48
CA GLY A 280 41.12 6.49 -20.54
C GLY A 280 40.13 5.74 -21.45
N ASN A 281 40.54 4.57 -21.93
CA ASN A 281 39.81 3.80 -22.95
C ASN A 281 38.76 2.83 -22.39
N ASP A 282 38.63 2.69 -21.07
CA ASP A 282 37.84 1.62 -20.44
C ASP A 282 36.37 1.66 -20.86
N SER A 283 35.93 0.57 -21.51
CA SER A 283 34.64 0.42 -22.21
C SER A 283 33.51 -0.01 -21.28
#